data_AF-A0AAV0WGE0-F1
#
_entry.id   AF-A0AAV0WGE0-F1
#
_cell.length_a   1.000
_cell.length_b   1.000
_cell.length_c   1.000
_cell.angle_alpha   90.00
_cell.angle_beta   90.00
_cell.angle_gamma   90.00
#
_symmetry.space_group_name_H-M   'P 1'
#
loop_
_entity.id
_entity.type
_entity.pdbx_description
1 polymer ?
#
loop_
_entity_poly.entity_id
_entity_poly.type
_entity_poly.pdbx_seq_one_letter_code
_entity_poly.pdbx_strand_id
1 'polypeptide(L)' 'MRHPISVTRDRTPCEREAIRRIYTDLENRKKNGESDLVIKYRDGLPYIVPARRLSQDRRHQTSNSAFTQSKN' A
#
# COMPACT_ATOMS: atom_id res chain seq x y z
N MET A 1 23.34 20.91 -5.18
CA MET A 1 22.37 19.80 -5.06
C MET A 1 21.00 20.38 -4.71
N ARG A 2 19.95 20.14 -5.52
CA ARG A 2 18.58 20.59 -5.20
C ARG A 2 17.85 19.48 -4.44
N HIS A 3 17.37 19.76 -3.25
CA HIS A 3 16.52 18.84 -2.49
C HIS A 3 15.07 19.00 -2.99
N PRO A 4 14.37 17.90 -3.33
CA PRO A 4 12.96 17.99 -3.68
C PRO A 4 12.16 18.44 -2.46
N ILE A 5 11.39 19.52 -2.62
CA ILE A 5 10.45 19.98 -1.59
C ILE A 5 9.20 19.11 -1.70
N SER A 6 8.92 18.31 -0.68
CA SER A 6 7.68 17.53 -0.58
C SER A 6 6.64 18.34 0.19
N VAL A 7 5.54 18.70 -0.49
CA VAL A 7 4.38 19.32 0.16
C VAL A 7 3.38 18.22 0.50
N THR A 8 3.26 17.91 1.78
CA THR A 8 2.24 16.98 2.28
C THR A 8 0.96 17.75 2.57
N ARG A 9 -0.15 17.35 1.96
CA ARG A 9 -1.46 17.95 2.26
C ARG A 9 -1.97 17.47 3.61
N ASP A 10 -2.60 18.37 4.35
CA ASP A 10 -3.34 18.00 5.54
C ASP A 10 -4.50 17.07 5.18
N ARG A 11 -4.70 16.07 6.03
CA ARG A 11 -5.82 15.15 5.91
C ARG A 11 -7.10 15.84 6.37
N THR A 12 -8.15 15.73 5.57
CA THR A 12 -9.50 16.17 5.92
C THR A 12 -10.00 15.43 7.18
N PRO A 13 -11.00 15.98 7.90
CA PRO A 13 -11.62 15.28 9.02
C PRO A 13 -12.12 13.88 8.67
N CYS A 14 -12.69 13.71 7.47
CA CYS A 14 -13.20 12.43 6.98
C CYS A 14 -12.07 11.40 6.79
N GLU A 15 -10.96 11.79 6.16
CA GLU A 15 -9.80 10.92 5.98
C GLU A 15 -9.19 10.52 7.33
N ARG A 16 -9.08 11.46 8.28
CA ARG A 16 -8.59 11.14 9.62
C ARG A 16 -9.47 10.12 10.33
N GLU A 17 -10.79 10.25 10.18
CA GLU A 17 -11.74 9.30 10.76
C GLU A 17 -11.64 7.92 10.11
N ALA A 18 -11.52 7.85 8.78
CA ALA A 18 -11.28 6.60 8.06
C ALA A 18 -10.00 5.90 8.55
N ILE A 19 -8.92 6.67 8.76
CA ILE A 19 -7.67 6.15 9.31
C ILE A 19 -7.89 5.58 10.71
N ARG A 20 -8.53 6.33 11.62
CA ARG A 20 -8.82 5.85 12.98
C ARG A 20 -9.57 4.53 12.97
N ARG A 21 -10.61 4.42 12.15
CA ARG A 21 -11.41 3.20 12.00
C ARG A 21 -10.58 2.00 11.56
N ILE A 22 -9.67 2.19 10.60
CA ILE A 22 -8.78 1.11 10.15
C ILE A 22 -7.83 0.65 11.26
N TYR A 23 -7.29 1.56 12.07
CA TYR A 23 -6.45 1.17 13.20
C TYR A 23 -7.23 0.42 14.29
N THR A 24 -8.47 0.85 14.57
CA THR A 24 -9.37 0.13 15.48
C THR A 24 -9.69 -1.26 14.96
N ASP A 25 -10.02 -1.40 13.67
CA ASP A 25 -10.31 -2.69 13.04
C ASP A 25 -9.09 -3.61 13.06
N LEU A 26 -7.90 -3.08 12.78
CA LEU A 26 -6.65 -3.83 12.85
C LEU A 26 -6.42 -4.39 14.26
N GLU A 27 -6.65 -3.59 15.29
CA GLU A 27 -6.50 -4.02 16.69
C GLU A 27 -7.52 -5.10 17.05
N ASN A 28 -8.77 -4.95 16.64
CA ASN A 28 -9.81 -5.94 16.86
C ASN A 28 -9.48 -7.27 16.19
N ARG A 29 -9.03 -7.25 14.93
CA ARG A 29 -8.63 -8.46 14.19
C ARG A 29 -7.44 -9.16 14.84
N LYS A 30 -6.44 -8.39 15.30
CA LYS A 30 -5.33 -8.93 16.09
C LYS A 30 -5.79 -9.62 17.37
N LYS A 31 -6.72 -9.00 18.12
CA LYS A 31 -7.31 -9.60 19.33
C LYS A 31 -8.10 -10.89 19.02
N ASN A 32 -8.71 -10.96 17.85
CA ASN A 32 -9.41 -12.15 17.36
C ASN A 32 -8.46 -13.25 16.84
N GLY A 33 -7.14 -13.05 16.92
CA GLY A 33 -6.13 -14.04 16.53
C GLY A 33 -5.72 -13.95 15.05
N GLU A 34 -6.19 -12.95 14.30
CA GLU A 34 -5.66 -12.72 12.95
C GLU A 34 -4.25 -12.13 13.03
N SER A 35 -3.28 -12.86 12.46
CA SER A 35 -1.90 -12.43 12.31
C SER A 35 -1.59 -12.04 10.85
N ASP A 36 -0.39 -11.55 10.59
CA ASP A 36 0.08 -11.21 9.25
C ASP A 36 -0.82 -10.16 8.55
N LEU A 37 -1.25 -9.10 9.22
CA LEU A 37 -2.05 -8.03 8.63
C LEU A 37 -1.21 -6.78 8.34
N VAL A 38 -1.45 -6.13 7.22
CA VAL A 38 -0.82 -4.84 6.85
C VAL A 38 -1.86 -3.84 6.37
N ILE A 39 -1.58 -2.55 6.59
CA ILE A 39 -2.40 -1.45 6.05
C ILE A 39 -1.85 -1.05 4.68
N LYS A 40 -2.73 -0.96 3.69
CA LYS A 40 -2.47 -0.43 2.35
C LYS A 40 -3.33 0.80 2.11
N TYR A 41 -2.96 1.57 1.10
CA TYR A 41 -3.71 2.74 0.65
C TYR A 41 -4.12 2.52 -0.79
N ARG A 42 -5.39 2.77 -1.09
CA ARG A 42 -5.96 2.77 -2.44
C ARG A 42 -6.75 4.07 -2.57
N ASP A 43 -6.39 4.88 -3.56
CA ASP A 43 -7.04 6.16 -3.81
C ASP A 43 -7.06 7.08 -2.57
N GLY A 44 -5.99 7.04 -1.77
CA GLY A 44 -5.86 7.80 -0.52
C GLY A 44 -6.57 7.20 0.70
N LEU A 45 -7.37 6.15 0.52
CA LEU A 45 -8.11 5.50 1.59
C LEU A 45 -7.36 4.27 2.14
N PRO A 46 -7.20 4.16 3.46
CA PRO A 46 -6.55 3.01 4.08
C PRO A 46 -7.47 1.78 4.09
N TYR A 47 -6.89 0.59 3.94
CA TYR A 47 -7.58 -0.71 4.08
C TYR A 47 -6.61 -1.79 4.55
N ILE A 48 -7.13 -2.84 5.21
CA ILE A 48 -6.32 -3.93 5.78
C ILE A 48 -6.27 -5.10 4.80
N VAL A 49 -5.06 -5.61 4.55
CA VAL A 49 -4.86 -6.83 3.76
C VAL A 49 -3.95 -7.83 4.50
N PRO A 50 -4.10 -9.14 4.24
CA PRO A 50 -3.12 -10.13 4.69
C PRO A 50 -1.77 -9.91 3.99
N ALA A 51 -0.68 -9.94 4.76
CA ALA A 51 0.69 -9.83 4.30
C ALA A 51 1.04 -10.91 3.28
N ARG A 52 0.41 -12.09 3.36
CA ARG A 52 0.56 -13.18 2.37
C ARG A 52 0.13 -12.78 0.96
N ARG A 53 -0.74 -11.79 0.79
CA ARG A 53 -1.14 -11.28 -0.53
C ARG A 53 -0.08 -10.37 -1.17
N LEU A 54 0.88 -9.86 -0.38
CA LEU A 54 1.94 -8.96 -0.88
C LEU A 54 2.94 -9.67 -1.80
N SER A 55 3.13 -10.97 -1.63
CA SER A 55 4.05 -11.77 -2.44
C SER A 55 3.47 -12.15 -3.81
N GLN A 56 2.14 -12.11 -3.98
CA GLN A 56 1.49 -12.34 -5.27
C GLN A 56 1.59 -11.11 -6.19
N ASP A 57 1.41 -9.90 -5.66
CA ASP A 57 1.49 -8.66 -6.46
C ASP A 57 2.88 -8.42 -7.07
N ARG A 58 3.96 -8.88 -6.42
CA ARG A 58 5.33 -8.73 -6.94
C ARG A 58 5.65 -9.65 -8.13
N ARG A 59 4.88 -10.72 -8.36
CA ARG A 59 5.18 -11.69 -9.42
C ARG A 59 4.69 -11.30 -10.81
N HIS A 60 3.94 -10.19 -10.94
CA HIS A 60 3.36 -9.74 -12.21
C HIS A 60 4.07 -8.52 -12.85
N GLN A 61 5.25 -8.11 -12.37
CA GLN A 61 5.99 -6.96 -12.95
C GLN A 61 7.32 -7.30 -13.63
N THR A 62 7.75 -8.55 -13.70
CA THR A 62 9.01 -8.93 -14.39
C THR A 62 8.75 -9.87 -15.57
N SER A 63 8.12 -9.35 -16.62
CA SER A 63 8.25 -9.89 -17.98
C SER A 63 7.77 -8.82 -18.96
N ASN A 64 8.65 -7.88 -19.32
CA ASN A 64 8.61 -7.11 -20.57
C ASN A 64 9.80 -6.14 -20.61
N SER A 65 11.01 -6.67 -20.70
CA SER A 65 12.18 -5.90 -21.17
C SER A 65 13.24 -6.84 -21.75
N ALA A 66 12.90 -7.53 -22.83
CA ALA A 66 13.88 -8.22 -23.67
C ALA A 66 13.38 -8.25 -25.12
N PHE A 67 13.21 -7.07 -25.71
CA PHE A 67 13.15 -6.94 -27.16
C PHE A 67 13.65 -5.56 -27.59
N THR A 68 14.97 -5.44 -27.75
CA THR A 68 15.54 -4.43 -28.64
C THR A 68 16.44 -5.15 -29.64
N GLN A 69 15.92 -5.18 -30.86
CA GLN A 69 16.46 -5.61 -32.15
C GLN A 69 17.99 -5.59 -32.28
N SER A 70 18.53 -6.75 -32.69
CA SER A 70 19.66 -6.82 -33.60
C SER A 70 19.15 -6.50 -35.01
N LYS A 71 19.69 -5.46 -35.65
CA LYS A 71 19.67 -5.28 -37.10
C LYS A 71 20.93 -4.55 -37.55
N ASN A 72 21.70 -5.29 -38.36
CA ASN A 72 22.72 -4.94 -39.35
C ASN A 72 23.94 -4.12 -38.93
#